data_AF-A0A9P8J4V4-F1
#
_entry.id   AF-A0A9P8J4V4-F1
#
_cell.length_a   1.000
_cell.length_b   1.000
_cell.length_c   1.000
_cell.angle_alpha   90.00
_cell.angle_beta   90.00
_cell.angle_gamma   90.00
#
_symmetry.space_group_name_H-M   'P 1'
#
loop_
_entity.id
_entity.type
_entity.pdbx_description
1 polymer ?
#
loop_
_entity_poly.entity_id
_entity_poly.type
_entity_poly.pdbx_seq_one_letter_code
_entity_poly.pdbx_strand_id
1 'polypeptide(L)'
;MSNSPRLILPKHAPKIAPLSEVRGAEFLPFAVYKLAGIPNNEYDELVATINKDHIIGKEPNETYLARCALEHMSNFQTLDDIVAAHIDYCKAHLNELNHFPFGFLVAHDRDWNFEGLLLVYIDFEEPFEVTGFRVSIEDVAPAAETLRNDDNGAQVLRDIYEMTVMSYVPLGWTPERLAAATADELLQLDYSTLHLVSPMAVSSPSAQDAIFGARIDELTRRERERFKLSPVLPRFRPDTPLPEDDTERTVMQQRMRKWLDDERVRYLANPDVPAVPLINTQKVPKPDVDAVVQVVQEAGYDDFGYVLVRLDYTDEDAWTRWNTIFHQYLDRSLEESLGGESIADKLLIVNVEDEDLDGTGWHGAVSYYEDVCANDTVPPGLETGMILVADTEAVSSLLQPTSDVEPWIWAADVDYDWEIGDQPSLGSSPARHYPGYIRVALSVVLSEFWPLLKRPGCVGRHLWTPDLGVWEGIGV
;
A
#
# COMPACT_ATOMS: atom_id res chain seq x y z
N MET A 1 -3.02 -13.07 -3.71
CA MET A 1 -1.90 -12.25 -3.21
C MET A 1 -2.22 -11.90 -1.77
N SER A 2 -1.29 -12.14 -0.84
CA SER A 2 -1.51 -11.90 0.59
C SER A 2 -1.46 -10.40 0.86
N ASN A 3 -2.61 -9.83 1.18
CA ASN A 3 -2.75 -8.50 1.74
C ASN A 3 -2.06 -8.48 3.09
N SER A 4 -1.22 -7.48 3.31
CA SER A 4 -0.56 -7.36 4.58
C SER A 4 -1.48 -6.58 5.53
N PRO A 5 -1.59 -7.02 6.79
CA PRO A 5 -2.74 -6.67 7.60
C PRO A 5 -2.75 -5.21 8.07
N ARG A 6 -3.92 -4.57 8.00
CA ARG A 6 -4.14 -3.22 8.57
C ARG A 6 -4.13 -3.35 10.08
N LEU A 7 -3.18 -2.69 10.73
CA LEU A 7 -3.06 -2.64 12.19
C LEU A 7 -3.74 -1.41 12.81
N ILE A 8 -4.94 -1.07 12.32
CA ILE A 8 -5.76 -0.01 12.90
C ILE A 8 -6.89 -0.68 13.68
N LEU A 9 -7.05 -0.31 14.94
CA LEU A 9 -8.19 -0.74 15.76
C LEU A 9 -9.34 0.25 15.62
N PRO A 10 -10.60 -0.21 15.61
CA PRO A 10 -11.75 0.68 15.68
C PRO A 10 -11.75 1.37 17.04
N LYS A 11 -12.12 2.65 17.12
CA LYS A 11 -12.12 3.37 18.41
C LYS A 11 -13.10 2.77 19.44
N HIS A 12 -14.21 2.20 18.97
CA HIS A 12 -15.25 1.62 19.80
C HIS A 12 -15.73 0.29 19.23
N ALA A 13 -16.09 -0.65 20.11
CA ALA A 13 -16.71 -1.91 19.73
C ALA A 13 -18.24 -1.86 19.90
N PRO A 14 -19.01 -2.61 19.11
CA PRO A 14 -20.42 -2.83 19.42
C PRO A 14 -20.57 -3.56 20.76
N LYS A 15 -21.66 -3.25 21.48
CA LYS A 15 -22.00 -3.87 22.76
C LYS A 15 -21.95 -5.40 22.69
N ILE A 16 -21.12 -6.00 23.54
CA ILE A 16 -20.93 -7.46 23.63
C ILE A 16 -21.96 -8.04 24.60
N ALA A 17 -21.96 -7.60 25.86
CA ALA A 17 -22.92 -7.94 26.91
C ALA A 17 -22.78 -6.96 28.09
N PRO A 18 -23.78 -6.86 29.00
CA PRO A 18 -23.61 -6.15 30.27
C PRO A 18 -22.62 -6.92 31.16
N LEU A 19 -21.52 -6.27 31.57
CA LEU A 19 -20.48 -6.84 32.46
C LEU A 19 -21.05 -7.46 33.75
N SER A 20 -22.15 -6.89 34.26
CA SER A 20 -22.87 -7.39 35.44
C SER A 20 -23.40 -8.83 35.31
N GLU A 21 -23.47 -9.36 34.09
CA GLU A 21 -23.90 -10.72 33.79
C GLU A 21 -22.72 -11.72 33.74
N VAL A 22 -21.47 -11.23 33.66
CA VAL A 22 -20.26 -12.06 33.56
C VAL A 22 -19.61 -12.19 34.95
N ARG A 23 -19.96 -13.25 35.70
CA ARG A 23 -19.33 -13.56 36.99
C ARG A 23 -17.98 -14.26 36.79
N GLY A 24 -16.96 -13.89 37.56
CA GLY A 24 -15.65 -14.55 37.53
C GLY A 24 -14.70 -14.01 36.47
N ALA A 25 -14.81 -12.72 36.13
CA ALA A 25 -14.00 -12.06 35.10
C ALA A 25 -12.48 -12.20 35.34
N GLU A 26 -12.08 -12.32 36.60
CA GLU A 26 -10.69 -12.46 37.04
C GLU A 26 -10.00 -13.76 36.58
N PHE A 27 -10.76 -14.74 36.09
CA PHE A 27 -10.23 -16.02 35.59
C PHE A 27 -10.39 -16.23 34.09
N LEU A 28 -10.88 -15.23 33.35
CA LEU A 28 -11.16 -15.35 31.92
C LEU A 28 -9.85 -15.38 31.11
N PRO A 29 -9.65 -16.35 30.20
CA PRO A 29 -8.46 -16.42 29.37
C PRO A 29 -8.40 -15.25 28.37
N PHE A 30 -7.23 -14.97 27.82
CA PHE A 30 -7.09 -14.15 26.62
C PHE A 30 -7.22 -15.03 25.36
N ALA A 31 -7.88 -14.54 24.33
CA ALA A 31 -7.85 -15.20 23.03
C ALA A 31 -6.59 -14.76 22.26
N VAL A 32 -5.85 -15.67 21.65
CA VAL A 32 -4.72 -15.32 20.78
C VAL A 32 -5.19 -15.45 19.34
N TYR A 33 -5.00 -14.42 18.54
CA TYR A 33 -5.26 -14.42 17.11
C TYR A 33 -3.96 -14.31 16.34
N LYS A 34 -3.99 -14.72 15.08
CA LYS A 34 -2.90 -14.51 14.14
C LYS A 34 -3.42 -13.87 12.87
N LEU A 35 -2.62 -13.00 12.29
CA LEU A 35 -2.86 -12.49 10.94
C LEU A 35 -2.27 -13.45 9.90
N ALA A 36 -2.74 -13.33 8.66
CA ALA A 36 -2.32 -14.17 7.55
C ALA A 36 -0.78 -14.21 7.39
N GLY A 37 -0.22 -15.41 7.19
CA GLY A 37 1.22 -15.63 6.95
C GLY A 37 1.97 -16.36 8.07
N ILE A 38 1.37 -16.49 9.26
CA ILE A 38 1.93 -17.26 10.38
C ILE A 38 1.46 -18.73 10.33
N PRO A 39 2.38 -19.71 10.20
CA PRO A 39 2.05 -21.13 10.19
C PRO A 39 1.40 -21.59 11.50
N ASN A 40 0.56 -22.62 11.45
CA ASN A 40 -0.11 -23.15 12.65
C ASN A 40 0.89 -23.61 13.71
N ASN A 41 1.95 -24.33 13.32
CA ASN A 41 2.95 -24.82 14.26
C ASN A 41 3.68 -23.70 15.01
N GLU A 42 4.05 -22.61 14.32
CA GLU A 42 4.73 -21.46 14.96
C GLU A 42 3.74 -20.71 15.89
N TYR A 43 2.47 -20.62 15.49
CA TYR A 43 1.42 -20.04 16.32
C TYR A 43 1.10 -20.89 17.57
N ASP A 44 1.07 -22.21 17.46
CA ASP A 44 0.86 -23.11 18.60
C ASP A 44 2.04 -23.01 19.59
N GLU A 45 3.27 -22.89 19.07
CA GLU A 45 4.48 -22.65 19.87
C GLU A 45 4.43 -21.30 20.61
N LEU A 46 3.94 -20.25 19.96
CA LEU A 46 3.72 -18.94 20.58
C LEU A 46 2.74 -19.05 21.75
N VAL A 47 1.59 -19.71 21.56
CA VAL A 47 0.58 -19.86 22.63
C VAL A 47 1.09 -20.73 23.78
N ALA A 48 1.86 -21.78 23.48
CA ALA A 48 2.54 -22.57 24.50
C ALA A 48 3.56 -21.73 25.29
N THR A 49 4.26 -20.82 24.62
CA THR A 49 5.22 -19.90 25.24
C THR A 49 4.55 -18.91 26.18
N ILE A 50 3.43 -18.28 25.75
CA ILE A 50 2.65 -17.35 26.59
C ILE A 50 2.13 -18.05 27.85
N ASN A 51 1.69 -19.30 27.72
CA ASN A 51 1.15 -20.07 28.86
C ASN A 51 2.22 -20.71 29.73
N LYS A 52 3.50 -20.65 29.33
CA LYS A 52 4.59 -21.24 30.09
C LYS A 52 4.63 -20.59 31.47
N ASP A 53 4.51 -21.40 32.52
CA ASP A 53 4.47 -20.97 33.92
C ASP A 53 3.24 -20.16 34.35
N HIS A 54 2.25 -19.96 33.47
CA HIS A 54 1.02 -19.17 33.71
C HIS A 54 -0.27 -19.98 33.64
N ILE A 55 -0.21 -21.26 34.04
CA ILE A 55 -1.37 -22.15 34.14
C ILE A 55 -1.81 -22.22 35.61
N ILE A 56 -3.04 -21.81 35.88
CA ILE A 56 -3.63 -21.85 37.22
C ILE A 56 -4.42 -23.15 37.38
N GLY A 57 -4.14 -23.92 38.44
CA GLY A 57 -4.88 -25.15 38.76
C GLY A 57 -4.12 -26.44 38.46
N LYS A 58 -4.85 -27.55 38.35
CA LYS A 58 -4.34 -28.88 37.98
C LYS A 58 -5.41 -29.58 37.14
N GLU A 59 -5.01 -30.47 36.23
CA GLU A 59 -5.94 -31.26 35.44
C GLU A 59 -7.03 -31.92 36.31
N PRO A 60 -8.31 -31.90 35.88
CA PRO A 60 -8.84 -31.39 34.60
C PRO A 60 -9.25 -29.89 34.63
N ASN A 61 -8.98 -29.17 35.72
CA ASN A 61 -9.46 -27.82 35.97
C ASN A 61 -8.34 -26.78 35.79
N GLU A 62 -7.53 -26.93 34.74
CA GLU A 62 -6.48 -25.96 34.41
C GLU A 62 -7.09 -24.74 33.70
N THR A 63 -6.73 -23.57 34.19
CA THR A 63 -7.06 -22.29 33.58
C THR A 63 -5.79 -21.72 32.97
N TYR A 64 -5.75 -21.73 31.64
CA TYR A 64 -4.69 -21.12 30.85
C TYR A 64 -4.84 -19.60 30.85
N LEU A 65 -3.70 -18.89 30.86
CA LEU A 65 -3.68 -17.45 30.67
C LEU A 65 -4.27 -17.06 29.31
N ALA A 66 -3.84 -17.74 28.25
CA ALA A 66 -4.25 -17.49 26.88
C ALA A 66 -4.63 -18.78 26.15
N ARG A 67 -5.53 -18.67 25.16
CA ARG A 67 -5.98 -19.80 24.34
C ARG A 67 -5.96 -19.43 22.86
N CYS A 68 -5.68 -20.40 22.00
CA CYS A 68 -5.85 -20.21 20.56
C CYS A 68 -7.32 -19.82 20.26
N ALA A 69 -7.53 -18.79 19.45
CA ALA A 69 -8.84 -18.55 18.87
C ALA A 69 -9.23 -19.76 17.99
N LEU A 70 -10.51 -20.15 17.99
CA LEU A 70 -10.97 -21.40 17.38
C LEU A 70 -10.56 -21.53 15.89
N GLU A 71 -10.14 -22.74 15.50
CA GLU A 71 -9.48 -23.05 14.21
C GLU A 71 -10.26 -22.64 12.95
N HIS A 72 -11.59 -22.53 13.02
CA HIS A 72 -12.42 -22.13 11.89
C HIS A 72 -12.28 -20.63 11.53
N MET A 73 -11.51 -19.86 12.30
CA MET A 73 -11.28 -18.43 12.06
C MET A 73 -9.84 -18.11 11.60
N SER A 74 -9.13 -19.05 10.99
CA SER A 74 -7.66 -19.01 10.87
C SER A 74 -7.06 -18.08 9.81
N ASN A 75 -7.85 -17.22 9.14
CA ASN A 75 -7.38 -16.37 8.03
C ASN A 75 -7.84 -14.91 8.14
N PHE A 76 -7.49 -14.26 9.24
CA PHE A 76 -7.76 -12.83 9.39
C PHE A 76 -6.80 -11.99 8.54
N GLN A 77 -7.36 -11.02 7.81
CA GLN A 77 -6.59 -10.08 6.99
C GLN A 77 -6.39 -8.74 7.68
N THR A 78 -7.20 -8.39 8.67
CA THR A 78 -7.14 -7.10 9.36
C THR A 78 -7.42 -7.25 10.86
N LEU A 79 -7.04 -6.24 11.66
CA LEU A 79 -7.46 -6.18 13.05
C LEU A 79 -8.98 -6.01 13.19
N ASP A 80 -9.63 -5.32 12.26
CA ASP A 80 -11.11 -5.20 12.25
C ASP A 80 -11.78 -6.57 12.12
N ASP A 81 -11.26 -7.45 11.26
CA ASP A 81 -11.77 -8.83 11.13
C ASP A 81 -11.61 -9.59 12.45
N ILE A 82 -10.48 -9.41 13.13
CA ILE A 82 -10.21 -10.03 14.43
C ILE A 82 -11.16 -9.48 15.50
N VAL A 83 -11.35 -8.17 15.58
CA VAL A 83 -12.28 -7.54 16.53
C VAL A 83 -13.69 -8.05 16.30
N ALA A 84 -14.16 -8.08 15.04
CA ALA A 84 -15.48 -8.59 14.69
C ALA A 84 -15.65 -10.06 15.10
N ALA A 85 -14.68 -10.90 14.77
CA ALA A 85 -14.72 -12.32 15.13
C ALA A 85 -14.59 -12.57 16.63
N HIS A 86 -13.84 -11.74 17.34
CA HIS A 86 -13.75 -11.76 18.80
C HIS A 86 -15.09 -11.43 19.44
N ILE A 87 -15.77 -10.39 18.96
CA ILE A 87 -17.10 -10.02 19.44
C ILE A 87 -18.12 -11.13 19.20
N ASP A 88 -18.10 -11.73 18.00
CA ASP A 88 -18.99 -12.86 17.67
C ASP A 88 -18.69 -14.08 18.54
N TYR A 89 -17.40 -14.36 18.80
CA TYR A 89 -16.97 -15.42 19.71
C TYR A 89 -17.48 -15.18 21.13
N CYS A 90 -17.32 -13.97 21.67
CA CYS A 90 -17.83 -13.59 22.98
C CYS A 90 -19.35 -13.78 23.07
N LYS A 91 -20.11 -13.32 22.07
CA LYS A 91 -21.58 -13.47 22.02
C LYS A 91 -22.02 -14.94 22.00
N ALA A 92 -21.31 -15.80 21.27
CA ALA A 92 -21.63 -17.22 21.18
C ALA A 92 -21.36 -17.99 22.48
N HIS A 93 -20.40 -17.53 23.30
CA HIS A 93 -19.92 -18.24 24.50
C HIS A 93 -20.26 -17.51 25.81
N LEU A 94 -21.25 -16.61 25.82
CA LEU A 94 -21.66 -15.87 27.03
C LEU A 94 -21.98 -16.76 28.23
N ASN A 95 -22.49 -17.97 27.99
CA ASN A 95 -22.86 -18.93 29.05
C ASN A 95 -21.72 -19.90 29.42
N GLU A 96 -20.57 -19.81 28.75
CA GLU A 96 -19.43 -20.70 28.93
C GLU A 96 -18.22 -19.91 29.43
N LEU A 97 -18.22 -19.53 30.71
CA LEU A 97 -17.20 -18.67 31.32
C LEU A 97 -15.75 -19.16 31.10
N ASN A 98 -15.53 -20.48 31.03
CA ASN A 98 -14.20 -21.05 30.74
C ASN A 98 -13.70 -20.75 29.31
N HIS A 99 -14.59 -20.31 28.43
CA HIS A 99 -14.35 -20.00 27.03
C HIS A 99 -14.55 -18.52 26.69
N PHE A 100 -15.17 -17.73 27.58
CA PHE A 100 -15.36 -16.30 27.37
C PHE A 100 -14.04 -15.56 27.63
N PRO A 101 -13.48 -14.82 26.66
CA PRO A 101 -12.18 -14.19 26.82
C PRO A 101 -12.30 -12.79 27.44
N PHE A 102 -11.30 -12.40 28.25
CA PHE A 102 -11.25 -11.04 28.85
C PHE A 102 -10.85 -9.97 27.82
N GLY A 103 -9.97 -10.36 26.90
CA GLY A 103 -9.46 -9.56 25.79
C GLY A 103 -8.74 -10.48 24.83
N PHE A 104 -7.93 -9.91 23.93
CA PHE A 104 -7.20 -10.73 22.98
C PHE A 104 -5.80 -10.21 22.63
N LEU A 105 -4.95 -11.13 22.20
CA LEU A 105 -3.60 -10.89 21.72
C LEU A 105 -3.60 -11.13 20.21
N VAL A 106 -2.82 -10.35 19.46
CA VAL A 106 -2.63 -10.55 18.01
C VAL A 106 -1.16 -10.69 17.68
N ALA A 107 -0.81 -11.83 17.11
CA ALA A 107 0.45 -12.03 16.40
C ALA A 107 0.30 -11.51 14.96
N HIS A 108 0.94 -10.37 14.66
CA HIS A 108 0.82 -9.76 13.33
C HIS A 108 1.96 -10.12 12.37
N ASP A 109 3.12 -10.53 12.90
CA ASP A 109 4.31 -10.97 12.15
C ASP A 109 4.94 -12.16 12.89
N ARG A 110 5.77 -12.95 12.22
CA ARG A 110 6.56 -14.05 12.80
C ARG A 110 7.63 -13.58 13.77
N ASP A 111 8.06 -12.32 13.67
CA ASP A 111 9.11 -11.76 14.53
C ASP A 111 8.55 -11.16 15.84
N TRP A 112 7.58 -11.83 16.46
CA TRP A 112 6.93 -11.38 17.71
C TRP A 112 7.88 -11.29 18.91
N ASN A 113 9.07 -11.90 18.84
CA ASN A 113 10.08 -11.73 19.88
C ASN A 113 10.63 -10.30 19.88
N PHE A 114 10.66 -9.65 18.72
CA PHE A 114 11.16 -8.28 18.57
C PHE A 114 10.02 -7.27 18.50
N GLU A 115 8.99 -7.56 17.70
CA GLU A 115 7.85 -6.66 17.48
C GLU A 115 6.79 -6.72 18.60
N GLY A 116 6.88 -7.73 19.47
CA GLY A 116 5.89 -8.02 20.49
C GLY A 116 4.59 -8.59 19.92
N LEU A 117 3.59 -8.67 20.79
CA LEU A 117 2.20 -8.97 20.44
C LEU A 117 1.37 -7.72 20.62
N LEU A 118 0.34 -7.53 19.79
CA LEU A 118 -0.65 -6.50 20.05
C LEU A 118 -1.64 -7.02 21.08
N LEU A 119 -1.58 -6.48 22.30
CA LEU A 119 -2.60 -6.72 23.32
C LEU A 119 -3.76 -5.77 23.07
N VAL A 120 -4.96 -6.31 22.93
CA VAL A 120 -6.19 -5.56 22.67
C VAL A 120 -7.20 -5.85 23.78
N TYR A 121 -7.67 -4.77 24.39
CA TYR A 121 -8.67 -4.74 25.42
C TYR A 121 -9.89 -3.96 24.92
N ILE A 122 -11.08 -4.49 25.18
CA ILE A 122 -12.35 -3.83 24.89
C ILE A 122 -12.97 -3.50 26.24
N ASP A 123 -13.13 -2.21 26.52
CA ASP A 123 -13.87 -1.78 27.69
C ASP A 123 -15.31 -2.28 27.58
N PHE A 124 -15.85 -2.79 28.67
CA PHE A 124 -17.22 -3.30 28.75
C PHE A 124 -18.20 -2.24 29.27
N GLU A 125 -17.71 -1.05 29.62
CA GLU A 125 -18.54 0.12 29.90
C GLU A 125 -18.71 0.99 28.64
N GLU A 126 -19.91 1.55 28.43
CA GLU A 126 -20.16 2.45 27.29
C GLU A 126 -19.21 3.66 27.36
N PRO A 127 -18.45 3.97 26.28
CA PRO A 127 -18.74 3.66 24.88
C PRO A 127 -18.09 2.39 24.29
N PHE A 128 -17.62 1.46 25.12
CA PHE A 128 -16.88 0.25 24.73
C PHE A 128 -15.59 0.56 23.98
N GLU A 129 -14.75 1.39 24.59
CA GLU A 129 -13.49 1.81 23.99
C GLU A 129 -12.57 0.62 23.73
N VAL A 130 -12.00 0.55 22.53
CA VAL A 130 -11.01 -0.47 22.18
C VAL A 130 -9.64 0.15 22.33
N THR A 131 -8.85 -0.40 23.25
CA THR A 131 -7.47 0.02 23.48
C THR A 131 -6.55 -1.12 23.06
N GLY A 132 -5.54 -0.81 22.25
CA GLY A 132 -4.49 -1.76 21.95
C GLY A 132 -3.10 -1.15 22.01
N PHE A 133 -2.14 -1.92 22.50
CA PHE A 133 -0.73 -1.53 22.60
C PHE A 133 0.14 -2.78 22.43
N ARG A 134 1.40 -2.57 22.02
CA ARG A 134 2.35 -3.66 21.83
C ARG A 134 2.95 -4.06 23.17
N VAL A 135 3.00 -5.36 23.43
CA VAL A 135 3.57 -5.92 24.66
C VAL A 135 4.59 -6.99 24.28
N SER A 136 5.70 -7.07 25.01
CA SER A 136 6.69 -8.12 24.81
C SER A 136 6.09 -9.46 25.23
N ILE A 137 6.54 -10.58 24.67
CA ILE A 137 6.02 -11.90 25.07
C ILE A 137 6.24 -12.15 26.57
N GLU A 138 7.36 -11.68 27.12
CA GLU A 138 7.69 -11.82 28.54
C GLU A 138 6.76 -10.99 29.43
N ASP A 139 6.21 -9.89 28.91
CA ASP A 139 5.32 -8.98 29.63
C ASP A 139 3.83 -9.28 29.42
N VAL A 140 3.46 -10.21 28.52
CA VAL A 140 2.06 -10.57 28.25
C VAL A 140 1.33 -10.97 29.54
N ALA A 141 1.95 -11.84 30.34
CA ALA A 141 1.33 -12.34 31.57
C ALA A 141 1.11 -11.27 32.64
N PRO A 142 2.12 -10.49 33.06
CA PRO A 142 1.90 -9.42 34.04
C PRO A 142 0.95 -8.32 33.52
N ALA A 143 0.97 -8.01 32.22
CA ALA A 143 0.01 -7.06 31.62
C ALA A 143 -1.43 -7.59 31.66
N ALA A 144 -1.63 -8.87 31.28
CA ALA A 144 -2.91 -9.55 31.31
C ALA A 144 -3.48 -9.69 32.75
N GLU A 145 -2.63 -10.02 33.73
CA GLU A 145 -3.03 -10.07 35.14
C GLU A 145 -3.40 -8.70 35.68
N THR A 146 -2.67 -7.65 35.31
CA THR A 146 -2.96 -6.30 35.74
C THR A 146 -4.27 -5.79 35.12
N LEU A 147 -4.55 -6.09 33.85
CA LEU A 147 -5.85 -5.82 33.19
C LEU A 147 -7.03 -6.42 33.94
N ARG A 148 -6.88 -7.64 34.47
CA ARG A 148 -7.96 -8.33 35.19
C ARG A 148 -8.26 -7.71 36.56
N ASN A 149 -7.30 -7.00 37.15
CA ASN A 149 -7.36 -6.55 38.54
C ASN A 149 -7.71 -5.05 38.69
N ASP A 150 -7.67 -4.26 37.61
CA ASP A 150 -7.83 -2.80 37.68
C ASP A 150 -8.83 -2.27 36.63
N ASP A 151 -9.93 -1.68 37.10
CA ASP A 151 -11.00 -1.10 36.28
C ASP A 151 -10.53 0.10 35.42
N ASN A 152 -9.37 0.72 35.71
CA ASN A 152 -8.79 1.82 34.92
C ASN A 152 -7.46 1.43 34.24
N GLY A 153 -7.20 0.13 34.08
CA GLY A 153 -5.88 -0.40 33.77
C GLY A 153 -5.33 -0.05 32.38
N ALA A 154 -6.16 0.07 31.34
CA ALA A 154 -5.66 0.06 29.96
C ALA A 154 -4.62 1.15 29.65
N GLN A 155 -4.82 2.39 30.13
CA GLN A 155 -3.85 3.47 29.94
C GLN A 155 -2.61 3.30 30.81
N VAL A 156 -2.77 2.90 32.08
CA VAL A 156 -1.66 2.66 33.00
C VAL A 156 -0.78 1.52 32.51
N LEU A 157 -1.40 0.48 31.96
CA LEU A 157 -0.72 -0.65 31.35
C LEU A 157 0.03 -0.27 30.10
N ARG A 158 -0.56 0.58 29.25
CA ARG A 158 0.14 1.14 28.12
C ARG A 158 1.40 1.85 28.62
N ASP A 159 1.29 2.71 29.62
CA ASP A 159 2.45 3.45 30.15
C ASP A 159 3.53 2.54 30.78
N ILE A 160 3.17 1.35 31.29
CA ILE A 160 4.10 0.41 31.94
C ILE A 160 4.70 -0.61 30.97
N TYR A 161 3.85 -1.18 30.11
CA TYR A 161 4.14 -2.37 29.31
C TYR A 161 4.14 -2.12 27.81
N GLU A 162 3.69 -0.95 27.34
CA GLU A 162 3.80 -0.64 25.92
C GLU A 162 5.27 -0.65 25.55
N MET A 163 5.61 -1.58 24.65
CA MET A 163 6.90 -1.60 24.02
C MET A 163 7.03 -0.30 23.24
N THR A 164 7.73 0.68 23.83
CA THR A 164 8.39 1.72 23.05
C THR A 164 9.36 0.96 22.19
N VAL A 165 9.22 1.01 20.86
CA VAL A 165 10.05 0.24 19.92
C VAL A 165 11.51 0.39 20.35
N MET A 166 12.06 -0.62 21.02
CA MET A 166 13.37 -0.47 21.64
C MET A 166 14.36 -0.33 20.50
N SER A 167 15.04 0.81 20.42
CA SER A 167 16.07 1.00 19.41
C SER A 167 17.08 -0.12 19.58
N TYR A 168 17.15 -1.04 18.61
CA TYR A 168 18.11 -2.14 18.63
C TYR A 168 19.51 -1.58 18.86
N VAL A 169 20.17 -2.05 19.92
CA VAL A 169 21.57 -1.72 20.22
C VAL A 169 22.43 -2.88 19.73
N PRO A 170 23.38 -2.65 18.79
CA PRO A 170 24.24 -3.70 18.26
C PRO A 170 24.95 -4.49 19.37
N LEU A 171 25.16 -5.78 19.15
CA LEU A 171 25.79 -6.65 20.15
C LEU A 171 27.17 -6.09 20.58
N GLY A 172 27.37 -5.93 21.88
CA GLY A 172 28.61 -5.37 22.45
C GLY A 172 28.71 -3.84 22.39
N TRP A 173 27.64 -3.14 22.01
CA TRP A 173 27.52 -1.70 22.10
C TRP A 173 26.67 -1.31 23.31
N THR A 174 26.97 -0.14 23.88
CA THR A 174 26.08 0.52 24.85
C THR A 174 25.24 1.58 24.13
N PRO A 175 24.10 2.02 24.69
CA PRO A 175 23.32 3.12 24.12
C PRO A 175 24.14 4.40 23.91
N GLU A 176 25.08 4.71 24.83
CA GLU A 176 25.94 5.89 24.70
C GLU A 176 26.93 5.76 23.55
N ARG A 177 27.47 4.54 23.34
CA ARG A 177 28.32 4.25 22.17
C ARG A 177 27.53 4.39 20.88
N LEU A 178 26.31 3.87 20.85
CA LEU A 178 25.41 3.99 19.69
C LEU A 178 25.10 5.47 19.40
N ALA A 179 24.77 6.26 20.42
CA ALA A 179 24.50 7.70 20.28
C ALA A 179 25.65 8.49 19.67
N ALA A 180 26.89 8.09 19.97
CA ALA A 180 28.12 8.71 19.47
C ALA A 180 28.67 8.08 18.18
N ALA A 181 28.00 7.07 17.62
CA ALA A 181 28.52 6.28 16.51
C ALA A 181 28.65 7.08 15.21
N THR A 182 29.73 6.82 14.48
CA THR A 182 29.96 7.34 13.13
C THR A 182 29.36 6.41 12.07
N ALA A 183 29.17 6.93 10.85
CA ALA A 183 28.71 6.12 9.72
C ALA A 183 29.63 4.93 9.47
N ASP A 184 30.95 5.15 9.48
CA ASP A 184 31.94 4.09 9.25
C ASP A 184 31.85 2.98 10.30
N GLU A 185 31.66 3.32 11.58
CA GLU A 185 31.50 2.32 12.65
C GLU A 185 30.22 1.50 12.49
N LEU A 186 29.10 2.14 12.10
CA LEU A 186 27.85 1.44 11.82
C LEU A 186 27.97 0.51 10.61
N LEU A 187 28.73 0.94 9.59
CA LEU A 187 28.96 0.16 8.38
C LEU A 187 29.90 -1.04 8.59
N GLN A 188 30.61 -1.11 9.71
CA GLN A 188 31.33 -2.32 10.14
C GLN A 188 30.42 -3.37 10.81
N LEU A 189 29.19 -3.00 11.17
CA LEU A 189 28.21 -3.96 11.69
C LEU A 189 27.68 -4.85 10.56
N ASP A 190 26.99 -5.92 10.94
CA ASP A 190 26.23 -6.69 9.96
C ASP A 190 25.13 -5.79 9.37
N TYR A 191 25.29 -5.44 8.10
CA TYR A 191 24.36 -4.58 7.36
C TYR A 191 22.93 -5.08 7.42
N SER A 192 22.73 -6.41 7.49
CA SER A 192 21.41 -7.02 7.60
C SER A 192 20.70 -6.70 8.92
N THR A 193 21.41 -6.21 9.93
CA THR A 193 20.83 -5.82 11.23
C THR A 193 20.75 -4.30 11.41
N LEU A 194 21.36 -3.53 10.51
CA LEU A 194 21.47 -2.08 10.67
C LEU A 194 20.11 -1.38 10.56
N HIS A 195 19.16 -1.95 9.79
CA HIS A 195 17.80 -1.45 9.66
C HIS A 195 16.97 -1.52 10.96
N LEU A 196 17.41 -2.32 11.94
CA LEU A 196 16.76 -2.46 13.24
C LEU A 196 17.14 -1.31 14.19
N VAL A 197 18.27 -0.65 13.96
CA VAL A 197 18.70 0.50 14.76
C VAL A 197 17.74 1.66 14.51
N SER A 198 17.29 2.34 15.58
CA SER A 198 16.54 3.58 15.39
C SER A 198 17.45 4.65 14.79
N PRO A 199 17.07 5.31 13.68
CA PRO A 199 17.83 6.44 13.14
C PRO A 199 18.02 7.56 14.17
N MET A 200 17.10 7.72 15.12
CA MET A 200 17.18 8.76 16.15
C MET A 200 18.06 8.36 17.33
N ALA A 201 18.51 7.11 17.40
CA ALA A 201 19.45 6.65 18.41
C ALA A 201 20.90 7.09 18.14
N VAL A 202 21.18 7.74 16.99
CA VAL A 202 22.51 8.25 16.62
C VAL A 202 22.47 9.74 16.35
N SER A 203 23.53 10.45 16.78
CA SER A 203 23.57 11.93 16.71
C SER A 203 24.11 12.45 15.36
N SER A 204 24.91 11.64 14.65
CA SER A 204 25.56 12.06 13.41
C SER A 204 24.63 11.92 12.20
N PRO A 205 24.37 12.97 11.40
CA PRO A 205 23.54 12.87 10.20
C PRO A 205 24.00 11.81 9.21
N SER A 206 25.31 11.61 9.06
CA SER A 206 25.84 10.55 8.18
C SER A 206 25.60 9.14 8.74
N ALA A 207 25.59 8.99 10.06
CA ALA A 207 25.25 7.73 10.71
C ALA A 207 23.75 7.44 10.56
N GLN A 208 22.91 8.48 10.64
CA GLN A 208 21.48 8.37 10.34
C GLN A 208 21.26 7.94 8.89
N ASP A 209 21.97 8.54 7.93
CA ASP A 209 21.88 8.17 6.51
C ASP A 209 22.25 6.69 6.28
N ALA A 210 23.24 6.16 6.99
CA ALA A 210 23.60 4.74 6.91
C ALA A 210 22.46 3.82 7.39
N ILE A 211 21.80 4.20 8.49
CA ILE A 211 20.65 3.45 9.03
C ILE A 211 19.44 3.55 8.09
N PHE A 212 19.11 4.75 7.61
CA PHE A 212 18.03 4.95 6.65
C PHE A 212 18.28 4.19 5.34
N GLY A 213 19.51 4.19 4.84
CA GLY A 213 19.89 3.40 3.67
C GLY A 213 19.67 1.90 3.87
N ALA A 214 20.08 1.36 5.02
CA ALA A 214 19.85 -0.04 5.37
C ALA A 214 18.37 -0.37 5.50
N ARG A 215 17.55 0.54 6.04
CA ARG A 215 16.08 0.41 6.04
C ARG A 215 15.57 0.30 4.61
N ILE A 216 15.85 1.28 3.74
CA ILE A 216 15.39 1.28 2.34
C ILE A 216 15.80 0.01 1.58
N ASP A 217 17.03 -0.46 1.77
CA ASP A 217 17.51 -1.69 1.13
C ASP A 217 16.80 -2.95 1.64
N GLU A 218 16.55 -3.05 2.95
CA GLU A 218 15.76 -4.14 3.52
C GLU A 218 14.30 -4.12 3.02
N LEU A 219 13.71 -2.93 2.86
CA LEU A 219 12.38 -2.79 2.25
C LEU A 219 12.34 -3.30 0.83
N THR A 220 13.27 -2.83 0.02
CA THR A 220 13.42 -3.25 -1.38
C THR A 220 13.60 -4.76 -1.46
N ARG A 221 14.39 -5.36 -0.55
CA ARG A 221 14.60 -6.81 -0.48
C ARG A 221 13.28 -7.55 -0.18
N ARG A 222 12.54 -7.14 0.84
CA ARG A 222 11.26 -7.76 1.24
C ARG A 222 10.20 -7.67 0.15
N GLU A 223 10.09 -6.52 -0.52
CA GLU A 223 9.16 -6.34 -1.64
C GLU A 223 9.50 -7.28 -2.81
N ARG A 224 10.77 -7.35 -3.18
CA ARG A 224 11.21 -8.23 -4.26
C ARG A 224 10.97 -9.70 -3.93
N GLU A 225 11.22 -10.12 -2.70
CA GLU A 225 10.90 -11.47 -2.22
C GLU A 225 9.40 -11.76 -2.32
N ARG A 226 8.55 -10.82 -1.88
CA ARG A 226 7.09 -10.90 -1.98
C ARG A 226 6.62 -11.09 -3.42
N PHE A 227 7.25 -10.40 -4.37
CA PHE A 227 6.93 -10.49 -5.80
C PHE A 227 7.71 -11.57 -6.56
N LYS A 228 8.53 -12.39 -5.88
CA LYS A 228 9.41 -13.40 -6.49
C LYS A 228 10.37 -12.83 -7.54
N LEU A 229 10.80 -11.60 -7.35
CA LEU A 229 11.81 -10.95 -8.18
C LEU A 229 13.22 -11.33 -7.68
N SER A 230 14.18 -11.35 -8.60
CA SER A 230 15.59 -11.60 -8.26
C SER A 230 16.09 -10.61 -7.20
N PRO A 231 16.88 -11.01 -6.20
CA PRO A 231 17.41 -10.06 -5.21
C PRO A 231 18.25 -8.96 -5.89
N VAL A 232 18.18 -7.74 -5.35
CA VAL A 232 19.00 -6.60 -5.79
C VAL A 232 20.07 -6.35 -4.74
N LEU A 233 21.26 -5.94 -5.19
CA LEU A 233 22.34 -5.54 -4.28
C LEU A 233 21.91 -4.31 -3.46
N PRO A 234 22.21 -4.27 -2.16
CA PRO A 234 21.93 -3.09 -1.33
C PRO A 234 22.57 -1.85 -1.97
N ARG A 235 21.78 -0.80 -2.20
CA ARG A 235 22.20 0.40 -2.93
C ARG A 235 22.97 1.37 -2.04
N PHE A 236 22.73 1.34 -0.74
CA PHE A 236 23.33 2.24 0.24
C PHE A 236 24.54 1.62 0.94
N ARG A 237 25.02 0.48 0.44
CA ARG A 237 26.24 -0.14 0.94
C ARG A 237 27.48 0.61 0.43
N PRO A 238 28.54 0.81 1.24
CA PRO A 238 29.75 1.49 0.80
C PRO A 238 30.51 0.78 -0.33
N ASP A 239 30.33 -0.53 -0.42
CA ASP A 239 30.90 -1.41 -1.45
C ASP A 239 30.02 -1.50 -2.72
N THR A 240 28.90 -0.77 -2.77
CA THR A 240 28.07 -0.72 -3.97
C THR A 240 28.86 -0.07 -5.12
N PRO A 241 29.06 -0.76 -6.26
CA PRO A 241 29.76 -0.18 -7.39
C PRO A 241 29.03 1.07 -7.86
N LEU A 242 29.72 2.20 -7.89
CA LEU A 242 29.20 3.42 -8.50
C LEU A 242 29.44 3.38 -10.02
N PRO A 243 28.57 4.04 -10.82
CA PRO A 243 28.81 4.20 -12.25
C PRO A 243 30.19 4.81 -12.54
N GLU A 244 30.83 4.33 -13.61
CA GLU A 244 32.09 4.90 -14.08
C GLU A 244 31.90 6.31 -14.64
N ASP A 245 30.76 6.55 -15.30
CA ASP A 245 30.38 7.86 -15.82
C ASP A 245 30.04 8.85 -14.68
N ASP A 246 30.64 10.03 -14.72
CA ASP A 246 30.50 11.05 -13.68
C ASP A 246 29.08 11.67 -13.66
N THR A 247 28.39 11.70 -14.80
CA THR A 247 27.01 12.22 -14.89
C THR A 247 26.04 11.22 -14.26
N GLU A 248 26.14 9.94 -14.64
CA GLU A 248 25.36 8.86 -14.05
C GLU A 248 25.60 8.73 -12.55
N ARG A 249 26.87 8.83 -12.10
CA ARG A 249 27.23 8.85 -10.69
C ARG A 249 26.55 10.01 -9.96
N THR A 250 26.54 11.20 -10.54
CA THR A 250 25.90 12.39 -9.94
C THR A 250 24.39 12.20 -9.83
N VAL A 251 23.75 11.71 -10.89
CA VAL A 251 22.29 11.44 -10.90
C VAL A 251 21.93 10.37 -9.87
N MET A 252 22.71 9.29 -9.78
CA MET A 252 22.52 8.24 -8.78
C MET A 252 22.65 8.79 -7.36
N GLN A 253 23.67 9.61 -7.08
CA GLN A 253 23.86 10.24 -5.76
C GLN A 253 22.71 11.19 -5.40
N GLN A 254 22.20 11.97 -6.36
CA GLN A 254 21.03 12.83 -6.15
C GLN A 254 19.77 12.03 -5.83
N ARG A 255 19.53 10.93 -6.54
CA ARG A 255 18.40 10.02 -6.28
C ARG A 255 18.50 9.36 -4.90
N MET A 256 19.69 8.83 -4.56
CA MET A 256 19.95 8.26 -3.24
C MET A 256 19.71 9.28 -2.13
N ARG A 257 20.13 10.53 -2.33
CA ARG A 257 19.89 11.61 -1.36
C ARG A 257 18.40 11.89 -1.19
N LYS A 258 17.66 12.01 -2.29
CA LYS A 258 16.21 12.21 -2.26
C LYS A 258 15.51 11.10 -1.48
N TRP A 259 15.84 9.83 -1.72
CA TRP A 259 15.26 8.71 -0.98
C TRP A 259 15.56 8.75 0.53
N LEU A 260 16.78 9.11 0.92
CA LEU A 260 17.11 9.25 2.34
C LEU A 260 16.32 10.37 3.00
N ASP A 261 16.13 11.50 2.29
CA ASP A 261 15.36 12.63 2.80
C ASP A 261 13.87 12.29 2.88
N ASP A 262 13.29 11.59 1.90
CA ASP A 262 11.90 11.11 1.90
C ASP A 262 11.65 10.10 3.04
N GLU A 263 12.54 9.13 3.23
CA GLU A 263 12.43 8.14 4.31
C GLU A 263 12.59 8.80 5.69
N ARG A 264 13.47 9.81 5.82
CA ARG A 264 13.57 10.61 7.04
C ARG A 264 12.28 11.33 7.35
N VAL A 265 11.62 11.94 6.36
CA VAL A 265 10.32 12.61 6.55
C VAL A 265 9.25 11.61 7.00
N ARG A 266 9.19 10.42 6.37
CA ARG A 266 8.26 9.35 6.76
C ARG A 266 8.50 8.88 8.20
N TYR A 267 9.74 8.61 8.55
CA TYR A 267 10.11 8.18 9.90
C TYR A 267 9.76 9.24 10.95
N LEU A 268 10.03 10.52 10.68
CA LEU A 268 9.70 11.59 11.62
C LEU A 268 8.18 11.80 11.78
N ALA A 269 7.41 11.53 10.73
CA ALA A 269 5.95 11.57 10.80
C ALA A 269 5.37 10.41 11.63
N ASN A 270 6.03 9.25 11.65
CA ASN A 270 5.61 8.11 12.44
C ASN A 270 6.80 7.20 12.85
N PRO A 271 7.48 7.52 13.97
CA PRO A 271 8.72 6.84 14.36
C PRO A 271 8.50 5.39 14.84
N ASP A 272 7.28 5.07 15.26
CA ASP A 272 6.87 3.73 15.71
C ASP A 272 6.37 2.84 14.57
N VAL A 273 6.25 3.39 13.36
CA VAL A 273 5.99 2.60 12.17
C VAL A 273 7.31 1.91 11.76
N PRO A 274 7.35 0.56 11.68
CA PRO A 274 8.49 -0.13 11.09
C PRO A 274 8.74 0.41 9.68
N ALA A 275 9.88 0.08 9.06
CA ALA A 275 10.26 0.62 7.76
C ALA A 275 9.18 0.48 6.64
N VAL A 276 8.05 -0.21 6.84
CA VAL A 276 6.82 0.01 6.07
C VAL A 276 5.60 0.13 7.00
N PRO A 277 4.72 1.13 6.85
CA PRO A 277 3.30 0.86 6.95
C PRO A 277 2.89 0.16 5.66
N LEU A 278 2.47 -1.09 5.80
CA LEU A 278 1.84 -1.84 4.73
C LEU A 278 0.66 -1.04 4.17
N ILE A 279 0.77 -0.52 2.95
CA ILE A 279 -0.40 -0.05 2.21
C ILE A 279 -1.24 -1.30 1.91
N ASN A 280 -2.23 -1.52 2.77
CA ASN A 280 -3.22 -2.57 2.62
C ASN A 280 -4.40 -2.01 1.81
N THR A 281 -4.62 -2.62 0.65
CA THR A 281 -5.81 -2.51 -0.17
C THR A 281 -6.87 -3.49 0.35
N GLN A 282 -7.92 -3.00 1.05
CA GLN A 282 -9.27 -3.57 0.90
C GLN A 282 -10.39 -2.68 1.48
N LYS A 283 -11.35 -2.39 0.58
CA LYS A 283 -12.73 -1.85 0.72
C LYS A 283 -13.08 -1.04 1.97
N VAL A 284 -13.10 0.28 1.80
CA VAL A 284 -13.90 1.22 2.61
C VAL A 284 -15.23 1.51 1.89
N PRO A 285 -16.35 1.58 2.60
CA PRO A 285 -17.63 2.08 2.06
C PRO A 285 -17.46 3.54 1.61
N LYS A 286 -17.67 3.84 0.33
CA LYS A 286 -17.59 5.18 -0.33
C LYS A 286 -16.41 6.08 0.12
N PRO A 287 -15.32 6.23 -0.65
CA PRO A 287 -14.14 6.99 -0.22
C PRO A 287 -14.37 8.52 -0.21
N ASP A 288 -13.66 9.19 0.70
CA ASP A 288 -13.51 10.67 0.79
C ASP A 288 -12.47 11.23 -0.22
N VAL A 289 -11.86 10.38 -1.07
CA VAL A 289 -10.87 10.74 -2.11
C VAL A 289 -11.14 9.98 -3.40
N ASP A 290 -10.80 10.57 -4.55
CA ASP A 290 -11.12 9.99 -5.86
C ASP A 290 -10.18 8.85 -6.28
N ALA A 291 -10.69 8.00 -7.19
CA ALA A 291 -10.06 6.73 -7.58
C ALA A 291 -8.64 6.91 -8.15
N VAL A 292 -8.40 7.97 -8.92
CA VAL A 292 -7.07 8.28 -9.47
C VAL A 292 -6.05 8.57 -8.37
N VAL A 293 -6.44 9.36 -7.36
CA VAL A 293 -5.60 9.71 -6.20
C VAL A 293 -5.26 8.46 -5.42
N GLN A 294 -6.27 7.63 -5.16
CA GLN A 294 -6.10 6.36 -4.48
C GLN A 294 -5.09 5.47 -5.21
N VAL A 295 -5.26 5.23 -6.51
CA VAL A 295 -4.38 4.34 -7.27
C VAL A 295 -2.95 4.89 -7.36
N VAL A 296 -2.78 6.19 -7.59
CA VAL A 296 -1.44 6.81 -7.69
C VAL A 296 -0.68 6.70 -6.38
N GLN A 297 -1.35 6.99 -5.26
CA GLN A 297 -0.73 6.92 -3.94
C GLN A 297 -0.49 5.47 -3.49
N GLU A 298 -1.43 4.57 -3.75
CA GLU A 298 -1.33 3.16 -3.36
C GLU A 298 -0.21 2.43 -4.11
N ALA A 299 -0.06 2.70 -5.40
CA ALA A 299 0.99 2.10 -6.22
C ALA A 299 2.34 2.84 -6.09
N GLY A 300 2.37 4.00 -5.43
CA GLY A 300 3.58 4.79 -5.22
C GLY A 300 4.19 5.28 -6.52
N TYR A 301 3.37 5.62 -7.52
CA TYR A 301 3.89 6.13 -8.79
C TYR A 301 4.55 7.51 -8.58
N ASP A 302 5.76 7.65 -9.12
CA ASP A 302 6.48 8.94 -9.22
C ASP A 302 5.94 9.77 -10.39
N ASP A 303 5.61 9.10 -11.50
CA ASP A 303 4.97 9.66 -12.68
C ASP A 303 3.75 8.81 -13.04
N PHE A 304 2.63 9.44 -13.39
CA PHE A 304 1.43 8.74 -13.87
C PHE A 304 0.75 9.48 -15.02
N GLY A 305 0.07 8.74 -15.87
CA GLY A 305 -0.65 9.30 -17.01
C GLY A 305 -0.57 8.37 -18.21
N TYR A 306 -0.31 8.93 -19.39
CA TYR A 306 -0.36 8.19 -20.64
C TYR A 306 0.81 8.55 -21.57
N VAL A 307 1.14 7.63 -22.47
CA VAL A 307 1.81 7.97 -23.72
C VAL A 307 0.74 8.45 -24.71
N LEU A 308 0.95 9.63 -25.27
CA LEU A 308 0.07 10.26 -26.23
C LEU A 308 0.77 10.32 -27.58
N VAL A 309 0.24 9.62 -28.57
CA VAL A 309 0.77 9.58 -29.93
C VAL A 309 -0.04 10.48 -30.85
N ARG A 310 0.64 11.43 -31.49
CA ARG A 310 0.08 12.29 -32.53
C ARG A 310 0.11 11.57 -33.88
N LEU A 311 -1.02 11.53 -34.57
CA LEU A 311 -1.14 10.96 -35.92
C LEU A 311 -1.58 11.97 -36.99
N ASP A 312 -1.94 13.20 -36.61
CA ASP A 312 -2.32 14.25 -37.56
C ASP A 312 -1.29 15.39 -37.57
N TYR A 313 -0.53 15.47 -38.67
CA TYR A 313 0.49 16.50 -38.91
C TYR A 313 0.04 17.57 -39.92
N THR A 314 -1.25 17.62 -40.26
CA THR A 314 -1.76 18.51 -41.31
C THR A 314 -1.89 19.98 -40.89
N ASP A 315 -2.06 20.26 -39.60
CA ASP A 315 -2.24 21.61 -39.05
C ASP A 315 -1.54 21.76 -37.67
N GLU A 316 -0.31 22.27 -37.67
CA GLU A 316 0.49 22.53 -36.46
C GLU A 316 -0.15 23.55 -35.50
N ASP A 317 -0.86 24.55 -36.04
CA ASP A 317 -1.53 25.55 -35.22
C ASP A 317 -2.73 24.92 -34.50
N ALA A 318 -3.46 24.02 -35.17
CA ALA A 318 -4.51 23.23 -34.54
C ALA A 318 -3.93 22.30 -33.48
N TRP A 319 -2.85 21.59 -33.77
CA TRP A 319 -2.18 20.73 -32.79
C TRP A 319 -1.75 21.50 -31.54
N THR A 320 -1.06 22.64 -31.70
CA THR A 320 -0.61 23.47 -30.57
C THR A 320 -1.78 23.91 -29.68
N ARG A 321 -2.89 24.35 -30.30
CA ARG A 321 -4.12 24.72 -29.57
C ARG A 321 -4.73 23.52 -28.88
N TRP A 322 -4.83 22.39 -29.58
CA TRP A 322 -5.41 21.15 -29.07
C TRP A 322 -4.62 20.66 -27.85
N ASN A 323 -3.30 20.54 -27.96
CA ASN A 323 -2.43 20.04 -26.89
C ASN A 323 -2.51 20.95 -25.65
N THR A 324 -2.51 22.27 -25.86
CA THR A 324 -2.70 23.24 -24.78
C THR A 324 -4.04 23.05 -24.05
N ILE A 325 -5.13 22.90 -24.80
CA ILE A 325 -6.48 22.71 -24.21
C ILE A 325 -6.58 21.33 -23.55
N PHE A 326 -6.02 20.29 -24.16
CA PHE A 326 -6.00 18.93 -23.62
C PHE A 326 -5.34 18.89 -22.24
N HIS A 327 -4.15 19.49 -22.09
CA HIS A 327 -3.50 19.60 -20.78
C HIS A 327 -4.34 20.39 -19.77
N GLN A 328 -5.00 21.48 -20.17
CA GLN A 328 -5.93 22.20 -19.28
C GLN A 328 -7.12 21.33 -18.83
N TYR A 329 -7.59 20.39 -19.66
CA TYR A 329 -8.61 19.43 -19.26
C TYR A 329 -8.09 18.46 -18.19
N LEU A 330 -6.86 17.96 -18.36
CA LEU A 330 -6.26 17.06 -17.38
C LEU A 330 -5.99 17.75 -16.04
N ASP A 331 -5.42 18.96 -16.08
CA ASP A 331 -5.16 19.77 -14.88
C ASP A 331 -6.46 20.03 -14.11
N ARG A 332 -7.50 20.48 -14.82
CA ARG A 332 -8.83 20.68 -14.22
C ARG A 332 -9.43 19.39 -13.68
N SER A 333 -9.30 18.26 -14.38
CA SER A 333 -9.78 16.95 -13.92
C SER A 333 -9.13 16.57 -12.58
N LEU A 334 -7.83 16.86 -12.38
CA LEU A 334 -7.15 16.68 -11.10
C LEU A 334 -7.56 17.71 -10.04
N GLU A 335 -7.70 18.99 -10.40
CA GLU A 335 -8.16 20.03 -9.47
C GLU A 335 -9.57 19.74 -8.94
N GLU A 336 -10.44 19.17 -9.77
CA GLU A 336 -11.80 18.77 -9.41
C GLU A 336 -11.83 17.43 -8.64
N SER A 337 -10.74 16.65 -8.70
CA SER A 337 -10.64 15.38 -8.00
C SER A 337 -10.36 15.59 -6.51
N LEU A 338 -11.09 14.89 -5.64
CA LEU A 338 -10.87 14.90 -4.19
C LEU A 338 -9.47 14.35 -3.84
N GLY A 339 -8.57 15.25 -3.42
CA GLY A 339 -7.16 14.96 -3.09
C GLY A 339 -6.20 15.04 -4.28
N GLY A 340 -6.66 15.53 -5.44
CA GLY A 340 -5.86 15.62 -6.66
C GLY A 340 -4.64 16.53 -6.53
N GLU A 341 -4.68 17.52 -5.64
CA GLU A 341 -3.56 18.43 -5.36
C GLU A 341 -2.30 17.69 -4.85
N SER A 342 -2.48 16.52 -4.24
CA SER A 342 -1.37 15.71 -3.71
C SER A 342 -0.62 14.90 -4.77
N ILE A 343 -1.18 14.82 -5.98
CA ILE A 343 -0.61 14.07 -7.10
C ILE A 343 -0.44 14.93 -8.36
N ALA A 344 -0.84 16.21 -8.33
CA ALA A 344 -0.80 17.08 -9.50
C ALA A 344 0.62 17.23 -10.10
N ASP A 345 1.65 17.23 -9.26
CA ASP A 345 3.05 17.31 -9.69
C ASP A 345 3.61 16.01 -10.31
N LYS A 346 2.83 14.92 -10.25
CA LYS A 346 3.20 13.60 -10.77
C LYS A 346 2.54 13.29 -12.12
N LEU A 347 1.63 14.15 -12.58
CA LEU A 347 0.96 13.95 -13.86
C LEU A 347 1.97 14.12 -15.01
N LEU A 348 2.12 13.07 -15.81
CA LEU A 348 3.00 13.03 -16.96
C LEU A 348 2.26 12.50 -18.19
N ILE A 349 2.24 13.32 -19.24
CA ILE A 349 1.88 12.91 -20.59
C ILE A 349 3.14 12.93 -21.44
N VAL A 350 3.56 11.75 -21.92
CA VAL A 350 4.68 11.65 -22.87
C VAL A 350 4.11 11.84 -24.26
N ASN A 351 4.30 13.04 -24.81
CA ASN A 351 3.92 13.37 -26.18
C ASN A 351 4.92 12.75 -27.16
N VAL A 352 4.42 11.89 -28.04
CA VAL A 352 5.13 11.33 -29.18
C VAL A 352 4.71 12.09 -30.42
N GLU A 353 5.61 12.96 -30.88
CA GLU A 353 5.44 13.82 -32.05
C GLU A 353 6.58 13.51 -33.05
N ASP A 354 6.50 12.32 -33.66
CA ASP A 354 7.44 11.86 -34.69
C ASP A 354 6.77 11.90 -36.07
N GLU A 355 7.32 12.68 -36.99
CA GLU A 355 6.81 12.83 -38.37
C GLU A 355 6.79 11.50 -39.13
N ASP A 356 7.64 10.52 -38.75
CA ASP A 356 7.65 9.18 -39.35
C ASP A 356 6.39 8.37 -39.01
N LEU A 357 5.59 8.81 -38.02
CA LEU A 357 4.29 8.23 -37.70
C LEU A 357 3.16 8.75 -38.59
N ASP A 358 3.38 9.79 -39.39
CA ASP A 358 2.37 10.31 -40.29
C ASP A 358 1.91 9.25 -41.31
N GLY A 359 0.60 9.00 -41.35
CA GLY A 359 -0.01 8.01 -42.23
C GLY A 359 0.28 6.54 -41.90
N THR A 360 0.97 6.24 -40.80
CA THR A 360 1.22 4.86 -40.35
C THR A 360 -0.01 4.20 -39.69
N GLY A 361 -0.98 5.02 -39.27
CA GLY A 361 -2.18 4.56 -38.59
C GLY A 361 -1.89 4.03 -37.19
N TRP A 362 -2.81 3.23 -36.66
CA TRP A 362 -2.75 2.81 -35.25
C TRP A 362 -1.73 1.69 -35.03
N HIS A 363 -1.49 0.86 -36.05
CA HIS A 363 -0.39 -0.11 -36.05
C HIS A 363 0.97 0.57 -35.82
N GLY A 364 1.25 1.68 -36.51
CA GLY A 364 2.49 2.43 -36.31
C GLY A 364 2.60 3.05 -34.92
N ALA A 365 1.50 3.61 -34.41
CA ALA A 365 1.45 4.17 -33.05
C ALA A 365 1.76 3.11 -31.97
N VAL A 366 1.17 1.91 -32.08
CA VAL A 366 1.39 0.82 -31.13
C VAL A 366 2.79 0.23 -31.28
N SER A 367 3.28 0.01 -32.50
CA SER A 367 4.65 -0.47 -32.74
C SER A 367 5.69 0.48 -32.17
N TYR A 368 5.49 1.79 -32.30
CA TYR A 368 6.38 2.79 -31.71
C TYR A 368 6.36 2.70 -30.18
N TYR A 369 5.17 2.57 -29.58
CA TYR A 369 5.05 2.40 -28.13
C TYR A 369 5.77 1.14 -27.63
N GLU A 370 5.63 0.01 -28.33
CA GLU A 370 6.35 -1.24 -28.01
C GLU A 370 7.87 -1.05 -28.03
N ASP A 371 8.39 -0.34 -29.03
CA ASP A 371 9.82 -0.02 -29.12
C ASP A 371 10.29 0.87 -27.96
N VAL A 372 9.50 1.87 -27.56
CA VAL A 372 9.80 2.75 -26.42
C VAL A 372 9.79 1.97 -25.10
N CYS A 373 8.82 1.06 -24.91
CA CYS A 373 8.75 0.15 -23.78
C CYS A 373 9.92 -0.83 -23.74
N ALA A 374 10.32 -1.42 -24.88
CA ALA A 374 11.44 -2.36 -24.96
C ALA A 374 12.78 -1.75 -24.56
N ASN A 375 12.89 -0.42 -24.59
CA ASN A 375 14.06 0.33 -24.17
C ASN A 375 14.00 0.83 -22.71
N ASP A 376 13.04 0.35 -21.90
CA ASP A 376 12.83 0.72 -20.49
C ASP A 376 12.67 2.25 -20.27
N THR A 377 12.11 2.96 -21.25
CA THR A 377 11.97 4.43 -21.20
C THR A 377 10.60 4.92 -20.71
N VAL A 378 9.61 4.03 -20.60
CA VAL A 378 8.25 4.37 -20.12
C VAL A 378 8.16 4.18 -18.61
N PRO A 379 7.78 5.20 -17.82
CA PRO A 379 7.56 5.03 -16.40
C PRO A 379 6.39 4.05 -16.13
N PRO A 380 6.44 3.25 -15.05
CA PRO A 380 5.40 2.26 -14.73
C PRO A 380 3.98 2.84 -14.62
N GLY A 381 3.84 4.11 -14.21
CA GLY A 381 2.53 4.77 -14.15
C GLY A 381 1.92 5.08 -15.52
N LEU A 382 2.70 5.03 -16.60
CA LEU A 382 2.23 5.22 -17.98
C LEU A 382 1.92 3.89 -18.70
N GLU A 383 2.38 2.76 -18.16
CA GLU A 383 2.10 1.42 -18.68
C GLU A 383 0.67 0.95 -18.36
N THR A 384 -0.32 1.47 -19.09
CA THR A 384 -1.75 1.17 -18.81
C THR A 384 -2.31 0.01 -19.64
N GLY A 385 -1.53 -0.55 -20.57
CA GLY A 385 -2.03 -1.46 -21.61
C GLY A 385 -2.81 -0.74 -22.72
N MET A 386 -2.99 0.58 -22.61
CA MET A 386 -3.54 1.43 -23.65
C MET A 386 -2.69 2.69 -23.85
N ILE A 387 -2.64 3.19 -25.08
CA ILE A 387 -2.05 4.48 -25.41
C ILE A 387 -3.12 5.45 -25.87
N LEU A 388 -2.90 6.74 -25.65
CA LEU A 388 -3.76 7.77 -26.20
C LEU A 388 -3.33 8.11 -27.62
N VAL A 389 -4.29 8.26 -28.53
CA VAL A 389 -4.03 8.59 -29.93
C VAL A 389 -4.80 9.84 -30.31
N ALA A 390 -4.09 10.83 -30.83
CA ALA A 390 -4.67 12.07 -31.35
C ALA A 390 -4.55 12.11 -32.88
N ASP A 391 -5.63 11.68 -33.54
CA ASP A 391 -5.82 11.83 -34.98
C ASP A 391 -6.74 13.02 -35.30
N THR A 392 -7.05 13.24 -36.58
CA THR A 392 -7.91 14.34 -37.02
C THR A 392 -9.29 14.35 -36.36
N GLU A 393 -9.88 13.18 -36.04
CA GLU A 393 -11.18 13.12 -35.36
C GLU A 393 -11.06 13.55 -33.90
N ALA A 394 -10.05 13.05 -33.16
CA ALA A 394 -9.81 13.46 -31.78
C ALA A 394 -9.45 14.96 -31.67
N VAL A 395 -8.67 15.47 -32.64
CA VAL A 395 -8.35 16.90 -32.71
C VAL A 395 -9.61 17.74 -32.95
N SER A 396 -10.43 17.31 -33.91
CA SER A 396 -11.70 17.99 -34.22
C SER A 396 -12.71 17.91 -33.08
N SER A 397 -12.77 16.79 -32.34
CA SER A 397 -13.67 16.58 -31.20
C SER A 397 -13.50 17.67 -30.14
N LEU A 398 -12.26 18.07 -29.85
CA LEU A 398 -11.96 19.11 -28.86
C LEU A 398 -12.03 20.53 -29.42
N LEU A 399 -11.52 20.77 -30.63
CA LEU A 399 -11.46 22.13 -31.21
C LEU A 399 -12.77 22.58 -31.87
N GLN A 400 -13.60 21.64 -32.29
CA GLN A 400 -14.88 21.87 -32.96
C GLN A 400 -15.99 21.11 -32.23
N PRO A 401 -16.29 21.48 -30.98
CA PRO A 401 -17.23 20.73 -30.14
C PRO A 401 -18.60 20.67 -30.80
N THR A 402 -19.16 19.46 -30.86
CA THR A 402 -20.54 19.23 -31.30
C THR A 402 -21.47 19.35 -30.08
N SER A 403 -22.64 19.98 -30.26
CA SER A 403 -23.65 20.04 -29.19
C SER A 403 -23.97 18.63 -28.72
N ASP A 404 -23.98 18.43 -27.39
CA ASP A 404 -24.38 17.18 -26.75
C ASP A 404 -23.43 15.98 -26.96
N VAL A 405 -22.20 16.23 -27.44
CA VAL A 405 -21.13 15.23 -27.47
C VAL A 405 -19.94 15.75 -26.69
N GLU A 406 -19.53 15.01 -25.66
CA GLU A 406 -18.37 15.39 -24.88
C GLU A 406 -17.07 15.28 -25.72
N PRO A 407 -16.15 16.25 -25.63
CA PRO A 407 -14.82 16.10 -26.21
C PRO A 407 -14.15 14.80 -25.74
N TRP A 408 -13.49 14.12 -26.67
CA TRP A 408 -12.96 12.78 -26.43
C TRP A 408 -11.62 12.58 -27.13
N ILE A 409 -10.89 11.55 -26.70
CA ILE A 409 -9.65 11.05 -27.30
C ILE A 409 -9.73 9.55 -27.55
N TRP A 410 -8.93 9.03 -28.47
CA TRP A 410 -8.82 7.58 -28.66
C TRP A 410 -7.93 6.97 -27.59
N ALA A 411 -8.36 5.85 -27.03
CA ALA A 411 -7.51 4.91 -26.32
C ALA A 411 -7.36 3.65 -27.16
N ALA A 412 -6.14 3.34 -27.60
CA ALA A 412 -5.79 2.17 -28.38
C ALA A 412 -5.21 1.07 -27.48
N ASP A 413 -5.72 -0.15 -27.59
CA ASP A 413 -5.24 -1.33 -26.87
C ASP A 413 -3.92 -1.81 -27.49
N VAL A 414 -2.87 -1.87 -26.67
CA VAL A 414 -1.52 -2.25 -27.10
C VAL A 414 -1.46 -3.74 -27.44
N ASP A 415 -2.25 -4.58 -26.76
CA ASP A 415 -2.26 -6.03 -26.96
C ASP A 415 -3.18 -6.47 -28.11
N TYR A 416 -3.79 -5.53 -28.82
CA TYR A 416 -4.67 -5.83 -29.96
C TYR A 416 -3.85 -6.13 -31.22
N ASP A 417 -4.32 -7.08 -32.02
CA ASP A 417 -3.65 -7.53 -33.25
C ASP A 417 -3.95 -6.53 -34.39
N TRP A 418 -3.20 -5.43 -34.42
CA TRP A 418 -3.35 -4.35 -35.41
C TRP A 418 -2.72 -4.74 -36.75
N GLU A 419 -3.51 -4.68 -37.81
CA GLU A 419 -3.01 -4.79 -39.19
C GLU A 419 -2.54 -3.42 -39.72
N ILE A 420 -1.62 -3.45 -40.67
CA ILE A 420 -1.15 -2.22 -41.34
C ILE A 420 -2.34 -1.54 -42.03
N GLY A 421 -2.56 -0.27 -41.69
CA GLY A 421 -3.68 0.53 -42.21
C GLY A 421 -4.96 0.41 -41.39
N ASP A 422 -4.95 -0.31 -40.27
CA ASP A 422 -6.04 -0.26 -39.30
C ASP A 422 -6.16 1.15 -38.72
N GLN A 423 -7.31 1.75 -38.98
CA GLN A 423 -7.77 3.00 -38.39
C GLN A 423 -9.30 2.98 -38.40
N PRO A 424 -9.98 3.49 -37.35
CA PRO A 424 -11.42 3.65 -37.37
C PRO A 424 -11.84 4.44 -38.61
N SER A 425 -12.75 3.91 -39.43
CA SER A 425 -13.26 4.70 -40.55
C SER A 425 -14.08 5.87 -40.02
N LEU A 426 -14.00 7.03 -40.68
CA LEU A 426 -14.74 8.22 -40.26
C LEU A 426 -16.23 7.92 -40.07
N GLY A 427 -16.76 8.23 -38.88
CA GLY A 427 -18.18 8.04 -38.56
C GLY A 427 -18.67 6.58 -38.47
N SER A 428 -17.77 5.60 -38.30
CA SER A 428 -18.15 4.19 -38.11
C SER A 428 -19.07 4.01 -36.90
N SER A 429 -20.15 3.26 -37.07
CA SER A 429 -20.93 2.75 -35.93
C SER A 429 -20.10 1.75 -35.12
N PRO A 430 -20.32 1.65 -33.80
CA PRO A 430 -19.54 0.75 -32.96
C PRO A 430 -19.65 -0.69 -33.47
N ALA A 431 -18.50 -1.35 -33.57
CA ALA A 431 -18.40 -2.72 -34.06
C ALA A 431 -19.14 -3.67 -33.11
N ARG A 432 -19.66 -4.80 -33.63
CA ARG A 432 -20.28 -5.83 -32.77
C ARG A 432 -19.27 -6.55 -31.87
N HIS A 433 -17.99 -6.42 -32.17
CA HIS A 433 -16.88 -7.00 -31.44
C HIS A 433 -15.93 -5.89 -31.03
N TYR A 434 -15.17 -6.13 -29.96
CA TYR A 434 -14.17 -5.18 -29.48
C TYR A 434 -13.19 -4.82 -30.60
N PRO A 435 -13.11 -3.54 -31.01
CA PRO A 435 -12.34 -3.16 -32.19
C PRO A 435 -10.88 -2.80 -31.87
N GLY A 436 -10.40 -3.11 -30.65
CA GLY A 436 -9.06 -2.72 -30.20
C GLY A 436 -8.99 -1.30 -29.65
N TYR A 437 -10.11 -0.57 -29.59
CA TYR A 437 -10.10 0.83 -29.20
C TYR A 437 -11.37 1.31 -28.51
N ILE A 438 -11.25 2.46 -27.84
CA ILE A 438 -12.33 3.15 -27.12
C ILE A 438 -12.21 4.65 -27.37
N ARG A 439 -13.33 5.34 -27.62
CA ARG A 439 -13.40 6.81 -27.50
C ARG A 439 -13.62 7.14 -26.04
N VAL A 440 -12.72 7.88 -25.42
CA VAL A 440 -12.76 8.20 -23.98
C VAL A 440 -12.99 9.68 -23.82
N ALA A 441 -14.02 10.07 -23.08
CA ALA A 441 -14.31 11.46 -22.77
C ALA A 441 -13.17 12.09 -21.96
N LEU A 442 -12.83 13.34 -22.28
CA LEU A 442 -11.71 14.04 -21.65
C LEU A 442 -11.95 14.34 -20.17
N SER A 443 -13.20 14.46 -19.70
CA SER A 443 -13.46 14.67 -18.26
C SER A 443 -13.10 13.46 -17.39
N VAL A 444 -13.15 12.25 -17.96
CA VAL A 444 -12.98 10.98 -17.24
C VAL A 444 -11.71 10.22 -17.61
N VAL A 445 -10.98 10.64 -18.64
CA VAL A 445 -9.77 9.95 -19.15
C VAL A 445 -8.71 9.76 -18.07
N LEU A 446 -8.62 10.69 -17.12
CA LEU A 446 -7.65 10.66 -16.03
C LEU A 446 -8.27 10.18 -14.71
N SER A 447 -9.41 10.74 -14.32
CA SER A 447 -10.05 10.51 -13.03
C SER A 447 -10.68 9.11 -12.87
N GLU A 448 -11.18 8.53 -13.96
CA GLU A 448 -11.84 7.21 -13.95
C GLU A 448 -11.18 6.17 -14.87
N PHE A 449 -10.85 6.54 -16.10
CA PHE A 449 -10.35 5.59 -17.10
C PHE A 449 -8.96 5.05 -16.73
N TRP A 450 -8.02 5.94 -16.40
CA TRP A 450 -6.68 5.58 -15.98
C TRP A 450 -6.65 4.62 -14.78
N PRO A 451 -7.32 4.92 -13.64
CA PRO A 451 -7.29 4.02 -12.49
C PRO A 451 -7.99 2.69 -12.75
N LEU A 452 -8.95 2.62 -13.69
CA LEU A 452 -9.55 1.35 -14.11
C LEU A 452 -8.56 0.46 -14.86
N LEU A 453 -7.77 1.03 -15.78
CA LEU A 453 -6.75 0.29 -16.51
C LEU A 453 -5.65 -0.25 -15.58
N LYS A 454 -5.34 0.47 -14.50
CA LYS A 454 -4.39 0.01 -13.48
C LYS A 454 -4.90 -1.10 -12.56
N ARG A 455 -6.17 -1.50 -12.65
CA ARG A 455 -6.68 -2.62 -11.84
C ARG A 455 -6.12 -3.94 -12.37
N PRO A 456 -5.69 -4.87 -11.47
CA PRO A 456 -5.19 -6.17 -11.90
C PRO A 456 -6.19 -6.92 -12.80
N GLY A 457 -5.75 -7.29 -14.00
CA GLY A 457 -6.56 -8.03 -14.98
C GLY A 457 -7.60 -7.19 -15.73
N CYS A 458 -7.64 -5.87 -15.52
CA CYS A 458 -8.38 -4.97 -16.39
C CYS A 458 -7.58 -4.74 -17.67
N VAL A 459 -8.25 -4.84 -18.81
CA VAL A 459 -7.68 -4.53 -20.14
C VAL A 459 -8.72 -3.74 -20.91
N GLY A 460 -8.34 -3.04 -21.98
CA GLY A 460 -9.25 -2.19 -22.76
C GLY A 460 -10.55 -2.92 -23.14
N ARG A 461 -10.46 -4.18 -23.55
CA ARG A 461 -11.63 -5.03 -23.86
C ARG A 461 -12.69 -5.10 -22.76
N HIS A 462 -12.30 -5.03 -21.48
CA HIS A 462 -13.23 -5.09 -20.35
C HIS A 462 -14.03 -3.79 -20.15
N LEU A 463 -13.50 -2.65 -20.64
CA LEU A 463 -14.13 -1.33 -20.51
C LEU A 463 -15.01 -0.98 -21.72
N TRP A 464 -14.88 -1.73 -22.80
CA TRP A 464 -15.64 -1.53 -24.02
C TRP A 464 -17.03 -2.16 -23.98
N THR A 465 -18.02 -1.48 -24.55
CA THR A 465 -19.34 -2.04 -24.83
C THR A 465 -19.82 -1.65 -26.24
N PRO A 466 -20.64 -2.49 -26.91
CA PRO A 466 -21.03 -2.30 -28.31
C PRO A 466 -21.89 -1.06 -28.58
N ASP A 467 -22.48 -0.43 -27.56
CA ASP A 467 -23.37 0.73 -27.71
C ASP A 467 -22.73 2.05 -27.25
N LEU A 468 -21.47 2.01 -26.80
CA LEU A 468 -20.75 3.22 -26.37
C LEU A 468 -20.28 4.02 -27.58
N GLY A 469 -20.86 5.21 -27.76
CA GLY A 469 -20.34 6.22 -28.68
C GLY A 469 -19.07 6.88 -28.14
N VAL A 470 -19.13 7.34 -26.90
CA VAL A 470 -18.01 7.86 -26.10
C VAL A 470 -18.13 7.22 -24.72
N TRP A 471 -17.00 6.79 -24.15
CA TRP A 471 -16.92 6.30 -22.78
C TRP A 471 -16.83 7.49 -21.83
N GLU A 472 -17.92 7.73 -21.11
CA GLU A 472 -18.14 8.88 -20.21
C GLU A 472 -18.04 8.47 -18.72
N GLY A 473 -17.31 7.39 -18.43
CA GLY A 473 -17.19 6.86 -17.07
C GLY A 473 -18.15 5.71 -16.78
N ILE A 474 -18.08 5.19 -15.55
CA ILE A 474 -18.92 4.06 -15.13
C ILE A 474 -20.32 4.52 -14.71
N GLY A 475 -20.52 5.83 -14.49
CA GLY A 475 -21.76 6.40 -13.96
C GLY A 475 -22.08 5.86 -12.57
N VAL A 476 -21.81 6.63 -11.51
CA VAL A 476 -22.18 6.26 -10.14
C VAL A 476 -23.67 6.47 -9.88
#